data_AF-A0A954PPW3-F1
#
_entry.id   AF-A0A954PPW3-F1
#
_cell.length_a   1.000
_cell.length_b   1.000
_cell.length_c   1.000
_cell.angle_alpha   90.00
_cell.angle_beta   90.00
_cell.angle_gamma   90.00
#
_symmetry.space_group_name_H-M   'P 1'
#
loop_
_entity.id
_entity.type
_entity.pdbx_description
1 polymer ?
#
loop_
_entity_poly.entity_id
_entity_poly.type
_entity_poly.pdbx_seq_one_letter_code
_entity_poly.pdbx_strand_id
1 'polypeptide(L)'
;MTPYHEVFLPIFLIGLLIAGVLSLVAGTRSGCLVPGLLVVSGVVVFWVALFAGSDMGYRAWQSMPDPPDEAFSDASAMGALVLGWFPGLVLCLAVFGVVRGFRWFLHWANPDVFPGNERPTGQTTETGNPYQSPH
;
A
#
# COMPACT_ATOMS: atom_id res chain seq x y z
N MET A 1 9.85 -19.37 -23.84
CA MET A 1 9.99 -18.21 -22.93
C MET A 1 11.44 -17.77 -22.99
N THR A 2 11.74 -16.47 -22.92
CA THR A 2 13.14 -16.04 -22.82
C THR A 2 13.64 -16.24 -21.38
N PRO A 3 14.93 -16.53 -21.15
CA PRO A 3 15.52 -16.67 -19.82
C PRO A 3 15.29 -15.43 -18.93
N TYR A 4 15.10 -14.26 -19.55
CA TYR A 4 14.63 -13.05 -18.87
C TYR A 4 13.32 -13.29 -18.09
N HIS A 5 12.28 -13.85 -18.73
CA HIS A 5 10.97 -14.01 -18.10
C HIS A 5 11.01 -15.01 -16.93
N GLU A 6 11.84 -16.04 -17.04
CA GLU A 6 11.98 -17.08 -16.01
C GLU A 6 12.58 -16.53 -14.71
N VAL A 7 13.46 -15.53 -14.81
CA VAL A 7 14.08 -14.86 -13.65
C VAL A 7 13.26 -13.66 -13.18
N PHE A 8 12.76 -12.85 -14.12
CA PHE A 8 12.03 -11.62 -13.81
C PHE A 8 10.69 -11.89 -13.11
N LEU A 9 9.87 -12.79 -13.66
CA LEU A 9 8.51 -13.04 -13.16
C LEU A 9 8.44 -13.44 -11.68
N PRO A 10 9.23 -14.40 -11.17
CA PRO A 10 9.14 -14.77 -9.75
C PRO A 10 9.53 -13.61 -8.83
N ILE A 11 10.58 -12.85 -9.16
CA ILE A 11 11.01 -11.69 -8.37
C ILE A 11 9.93 -10.60 -8.37
N PHE A 12 9.40 -10.31 -9.56
CA PHE A 12 8.30 -9.36 -9.74
C PHE A 12 7.06 -9.75 -8.94
N LEU A 13 6.63 -11.01 -9.03
CA LEU A 13 5.46 -11.53 -8.31
C LEU A 13 5.64 -11.49 -6.80
N ILE A 14 6.82 -11.82 -6.28
CA ILE A 14 7.12 -11.71 -4.84
C ILE A 14 7.02 -10.25 -4.40
N GLY A 15 7.63 -9.32 -5.14
CA GLY A 15 7.54 -7.88 -4.86
C GLY A 15 6.10 -7.37 -4.88
N LEU A 16 5.32 -7.80 -5.88
CA LEU A 16 3.90 -7.47 -6.04
C LEU A 16 3.08 -7.94 -4.84
N LEU A 17 3.28 -9.20 -4.40
CA LEU A 17 2.58 -9.77 -3.25
C LEU A 17 2.90 -9.02 -1.97
N ILE A 18 4.18 -8.75 -1.70
CA ILE A 18 4.59 -8.03 -0.47
C ILE A 18 4.02 -6.61 -0.46
N ALA A 19 4.15 -5.87 -1.57
CA ALA A 19 3.62 -4.52 -1.69
C ALA A 19 2.08 -4.49 -1.55
N GLY A 20 1.39 -5.47 -2.12
CA GLY A 20 -0.06 -5.64 -1.97
C GLY A 20 -0.46 -5.86 -0.52
N VAL A 21 0.19 -6.79 0.20
CA VAL A 21 -0.08 -7.06 1.62
C VAL A 21 0.17 -5.82 2.47
N LEU A 22 1.29 -5.11 2.27
CA LEU A 22 1.59 -3.88 3.00
C LEU A 22 0.53 -2.79 2.77
N SER A 23 0.06 -2.64 1.52
CA SER A 23 -0.98 -1.68 1.16
C SER A 23 -2.35 -2.04 1.74
N LEU A 24 -2.69 -3.33 1.78
CA LEU A 24 -3.89 -3.83 2.44
C LEU A 24 -3.85 -3.55 3.96
N VAL A 25 -2.73 -3.86 4.61
CA VAL A 25 -2.54 -3.59 6.04
C VAL A 25 -2.57 -2.08 6.33
N ALA A 26 -2.00 -1.26 5.44
CA ALA A 26 -2.09 0.19 5.55
C ALA A 26 -3.56 0.68 5.54
N GLY A 27 -4.40 0.13 4.65
CA GLY A 27 -5.82 0.49 4.55
C GLY A 27 -6.67 0.09 5.76
N THR A 28 -6.25 -0.94 6.52
CA THR A 28 -6.96 -1.40 7.72
C THR A 28 -6.58 -0.64 9.00
N ARG A 29 -5.45 0.08 9.02
CA ARG A 29 -5.01 0.82 10.21
C ARG A 29 -5.60 2.24 10.26
N SER A 30 -6.04 2.66 11.43
CA SER A 30 -6.50 4.04 11.70
C SER A 30 -5.31 4.95 11.99
N GLY A 31 -5.28 6.15 11.39
CA GLY A 31 -4.19 7.11 11.52
C GLY A 31 -3.65 7.54 10.14
N CYS A 32 -2.66 8.45 10.14
CA CYS A 32 -1.99 8.92 8.93
C CYS A 32 -0.55 8.40 8.83
N LEU A 33 0.22 8.44 9.93
CA LEU A 33 1.64 8.10 9.92
C LEU A 33 1.92 6.62 9.66
N VAL A 34 1.30 5.70 10.41
CA VAL A 34 1.55 4.25 10.26
C VAL A 34 1.12 3.73 8.87
N PRO A 35 -0.08 4.06 8.35
CA PRO A 35 -0.46 3.70 6.99
C PRO A 35 0.45 4.30 5.93
N GLY A 36 0.85 5.57 6.10
CA GLY A 36 1.76 6.24 5.18
C GLY A 36 3.11 5.52 5.09
N LEU A 37 3.72 5.16 6.23
CA LEU A 37 4.97 4.41 6.26
C LEU A 37 4.84 3.02 5.62
N LEU A 38 3.71 2.33 5.79
CA LEU A 38 3.44 1.04 5.17
C LEU A 38 3.26 1.14 3.64
N VAL A 39 2.60 2.20 3.16
CA VAL A 39 2.47 2.46 1.71
C VAL A 39 3.83 2.77 1.11
N VAL A 40 4.61 3.66 1.73
CA VAL A 40 5.96 4.01 1.26
C VAL A 40 6.87 2.78 1.25
N SER A 41 6.84 1.95 2.29
CA SER A 41 7.63 0.71 2.30
C SER A 41 7.18 -0.26 1.23
N GLY A 42 5.87 -0.38 0.95
CA GLY A 42 5.34 -1.16 -0.17
C GLY A 42 5.86 -0.68 -1.52
N VAL A 43 5.87 0.63 -1.77
CA VAL A 43 6.42 1.23 -2.99
C VAL A 43 7.90 0.91 -3.15
N VAL A 44 8.68 1.04 -2.07
CA VAL A 44 10.12 0.73 -2.08
C VAL A 44 10.37 -0.76 -2.35
N VAL A 45 9.64 -1.66 -1.69
CA VAL A 45 9.79 -3.12 -1.91
C VAL A 45 9.47 -3.48 -3.36
N PHE A 46 8.38 -2.95 -3.90
CA PHE A 46 8.01 -3.21 -5.29
C PHE A 46 9.04 -2.64 -6.28
N TRP A 47 9.54 -1.43 -6.01
CA TRP A 47 10.58 -0.81 -6.81
C TRP A 47 11.88 -1.62 -6.80
N VAL A 48 12.34 -2.10 -5.64
CA VAL A 48 13.52 -2.98 -5.54
C VAL A 48 13.31 -4.27 -6.30
N ALA A 49 12.13 -4.90 -6.18
CA ALA A 49 11.82 -6.13 -6.91
C ALA A 49 11.81 -5.91 -8.43
N LEU A 50 11.25 -4.80 -8.91
CA LEU A 50 11.29 -4.41 -10.32
C LEU A 50 12.72 -4.22 -10.82
N PHE A 51 13.53 -3.49 -10.05
CA PHE A 51 14.91 -3.21 -10.40
C PHE A 51 15.77 -4.48 -10.40
N ALA A 52 15.75 -5.25 -9.31
CA ALA A 52 16.50 -6.48 -9.16
C ALA A 52 16.05 -7.55 -10.17
N GLY A 53 14.75 -7.70 -10.38
CA GLY A 53 14.21 -8.61 -11.38
C GLY A 53 14.65 -8.25 -12.79
N SER A 54 14.69 -6.95 -13.10
CA SER A 54 15.16 -6.47 -14.41
C SER A 54 16.65 -6.74 -14.59
N ASP A 55 17.50 -6.33 -13.65
CA ASP A 55 18.96 -6.56 -13.72
C ASP A 55 19.30 -8.06 -13.83
N MET A 56 18.73 -8.90 -12.96
CA MET A 56 18.97 -10.34 -12.99
C MET A 56 18.41 -11.00 -14.27
N GLY A 57 17.25 -10.55 -14.74
CA GLY A 57 16.65 -11.03 -16.00
C GLY A 57 17.52 -10.70 -17.21
N TYR A 58 18.06 -9.47 -17.28
CA TYR A 58 18.94 -9.07 -18.38
C TYR A 58 20.27 -9.82 -18.34
N ARG A 59 20.87 -9.99 -17.16
CA ARG A 59 22.09 -10.81 -17.01
C ARG A 59 21.88 -12.25 -17.47
N ALA A 60 20.75 -12.85 -17.09
CA ALA A 60 20.40 -14.19 -17.55
C ALA A 60 20.22 -14.24 -19.08
N TRP A 61 19.58 -13.21 -19.65
CA TRP A 61 19.38 -13.12 -21.10
C TRP A 61 20.67 -12.90 -21.87
N GLN A 62 21.60 -12.09 -21.37
CA GLN A 62 22.92 -11.86 -21.94
C GLN A 62 23.84 -13.08 -21.84
N SER A 63 23.58 -13.98 -20.88
CA SER A 63 24.39 -15.19 -20.66
C SER A 63 24.07 -16.35 -21.60
N MET A 64 23.05 -16.23 -22.45
CA MET A 64 22.68 -17.30 -23.37
C MET A 64 23.72 -17.46 -24.49
N PRO A 65 23.88 -18.66 -25.08
CA PRO A 65 24.65 -18.83 -26.31
C PRO A 65 23.97 -18.03 -27.43
N ASP A 66 24.74 -17.19 -28.13
CA ASP A 66 24.27 -16.25 -29.15
C ASP A 66 23.13 -15.32 -28.66
N PRO A 67 23.41 -14.40 -27.72
CA PRO A 67 22.41 -13.46 -27.22
C PRO A 67 22.03 -12.47 -28.33
N PRO A 68 20.73 -12.19 -28.50
CA PRO A 68 20.29 -11.25 -29.53
C PRO A 68 20.60 -9.81 -29.10
N ASP A 69 20.71 -8.89 -30.07
CA ASP A 69 21.13 -7.51 -29.82
C ASP A 69 20.22 -6.77 -28.81
N GLU A 70 18.94 -7.15 -28.73
CA GLU A 70 18.00 -6.56 -27.77
C GLU A 70 18.34 -6.88 -26.30
N ALA A 71 19.12 -7.93 -26.03
CA ALA A 71 19.58 -8.26 -24.68
C ALA A 71 20.59 -7.24 -24.13
N PHE A 72 21.21 -6.44 -24.99
CA PHE A 72 22.16 -5.37 -24.63
C PHE A 72 21.54 -3.98 -24.67
N SER A 73 20.24 -3.87 -24.90
CA SER A 73 19.52 -2.59 -24.82
C SER A 73 19.42 -2.14 -23.35
N ASP A 74 20.26 -1.17 -22.95
CA ASP A 74 20.28 -0.56 -21.60
C ASP A 74 19.03 0.25 -21.24
N ALA A 75 18.10 0.46 -22.18
CA ALA A 75 16.92 1.31 -21.98
C ALA A 75 16.00 0.82 -20.84
N SER A 76 15.98 -0.48 -20.59
CA SER A 76 15.11 -1.13 -19.61
C SER A 76 15.57 -0.97 -18.16
N ALA A 77 16.88 -1.07 -17.89
CA ALA A 77 17.44 -0.90 -16.55
C ALA A 77 17.30 0.56 -16.10
N MET A 78 17.57 1.50 -17.01
CA MET A 78 17.37 2.93 -16.75
C MET A 78 15.88 3.27 -16.61
N GLY A 79 15.00 2.64 -17.39
CA GLY A 79 13.56 2.77 -17.26
C GLY A 79 13.03 2.27 -15.91
N ALA A 80 13.51 1.11 -15.43
CA ALA A 80 13.13 0.59 -14.12
C ALA A 80 13.60 1.49 -12.96
N LEU A 81 14.79 2.07 -13.06
CA LEU A 81 15.32 3.04 -12.09
C LEU A 81 14.50 4.34 -12.05
N VAL A 82 14.30 4.96 -13.23
CA VAL A 82 13.73 6.31 -13.35
C VAL A 82 12.21 6.32 -13.33
N LEU A 83 11.54 5.25 -13.75
CA LEU A 83 10.07 5.19 -13.82
C LEU A 83 9.46 4.09 -12.96
N GLY A 84 10.24 3.15 -12.41
CA GLY A 84 9.71 2.02 -11.64
C GLY A 84 8.98 2.39 -10.35
N TRP A 85 9.19 3.61 -9.83
CA TRP A 85 8.47 4.12 -8.66
C TRP A 85 7.01 4.47 -8.99
N PHE A 86 6.70 4.84 -10.24
CA PHE A 86 5.35 5.22 -10.65
C PHE A 86 4.37 4.04 -10.61
N PRO A 87 4.66 2.86 -11.22
CA PRO A 87 3.82 1.68 -11.07
C PRO A 87 3.63 1.26 -9.61
N GLY A 88 4.68 1.36 -8.78
CA GLY A 88 4.60 1.07 -7.34
C GLY A 88 3.65 2.02 -6.60
N LEU A 89 3.75 3.32 -6.87
CA LEU A 89 2.83 4.33 -6.30
C LEU A 89 1.39 4.07 -6.71
N VAL A 90 1.15 3.85 -8.01
CA VAL A 90 -0.21 3.60 -8.53
C VAL A 90 -0.81 2.36 -7.88
N LEU A 91 -0.06 1.25 -7.82
CA LEU A 91 -0.51 0.01 -7.20
C LEU A 91 -0.84 0.23 -5.71
N CYS A 92 0.11 0.76 -4.93
CA CYS A 92 -0.05 0.89 -3.49
C CYS A 92 -1.17 1.87 -3.11
N LEU A 93 -1.28 3.00 -3.82
CA LEU A 93 -2.33 3.99 -3.59
C LEU A 93 -3.71 3.48 -4.03
N ALA A 94 -3.80 2.73 -5.13
CA ALA A 94 -5.06 2.13 -5.56
C ALA A 94 -5.58 1.13 -4.52
N VAL A 95 -4.73 0.20 -4.06
CA VAL A 95 -5.10 -0.78 -3.04
C VAL A 95 -5.49 -0.09 -1.73
N PHE A 96 -4.67 0.86 -1.28
CA PHE A 96 -4.97 1.65 -0.08
C PHE A 96 -6.30 2.41 -0.20
N GLY A 97 -6.53 3.07 -1.34
CA GLY A 97 -7.73 3.84 -1.63
C GLY A 97 -8.98 2.97 -1.69
N VAL A 98 -8.92 1.80 -2.32
CA VAL A 98 -10.03 0.84 -2.37
C VAL A 98 -10.40 0.36 -0.97
N VAL A 99 -9.42 -0.05 -0.16
CA VAL A 99 -9.70 -0.52 1.21
C VAL A 99 -10.31 0.59 2.06
N ARG A 100 -9.76 1.80 1.99
CA ARG A 100 -10.25 2.93 2.79
C ARG A 100 -11.61 3.41 2.32
N GLY A 101 -11.83 3.46 1.00
CA GLY A 101 -13.11 3.80 0.38
C GLY A 101 -14.19 2.78 0.74
N PHE A 102 -13.87 1.49 0.70
CA PHE A 102 -14.80 0.44 1.10
C PHE A 102 -15.18 0.54 2.58
N ARG A 103 -14.20 0.80 3.47
CA ARG A 103 -14.49 1.02 4.89
C ARG A 103 -15.35 2.27 5.13
N TRP A 104 -15.07 3.35 4.42
CA TRP A 104 -15.87 4.56 4.50
C TRP A 104 -17.31 4.32 4.00
N PHE A 105 -17.45 3.61 2.89
CA PHE A 105 -18.74 3.20 2.34
C PHE A 105 -19.53 2.31 3.30
N LEU A 106 -18.89 1.32 3.93
CA LEU A 106 -19.52 0.48 4.95
C LEU A 106 -19.95 1.26 6.19
N HIS A 107 -19.13 2.21 6.64
CA HIS A 107 -19.50 3.12 7.74
C HIS A 107 -20.70 3.99 7.37
N TRP A 108 -20.77 4.47 6.12
CA TRP A 108 -21.90 5.26 5.64
C TRP A 108 -23.18 4.42 5.47
N ALA A 109 -23.04 3.17 5.00
CA ALA A 109 -24.17 2.27 4.76
C ALA A 109 -24.77 1.67 6.05
N ASN A 110 -23.99 1.57 7.13
CA ASN A 110 -24.43 1.05 8.43
C ASN A 110 -24.06 2.02 9.58
N PRO A 111 -24.69 3.21 9.66
CA PRO A 111 -24.45 4.15 10.75
C PRO A 111 -24.89 3.58 12.11
N ASP A 112 -25.84 2.63 12.13
CA ASP A 112 -26.45 2.09 13.35
C ASP A 112 -25.61 1.03 14.08
N VAL A 113 -24.56 0.47 13.43
CA VAL A 113 -23.70 -0.58 14.02
C VAL A 113 -22.60 0.01 14.91
N PHE A 114 -22.29 1.29 14.74
CA PHE A 114 -21.39 2.03 15.63
C PHE A 114 -22.20 3.11 16.33
N PRO A 115 -22.92 2.77 17.42
CA PRO A 115 -23.49 3.81 18.26
C PRO A 115 -22.32 4.73 18.61
N GLY A 116 -22.47 6.00 18.21
CA GLY A 116 -21.53 7.03 18.56
C GLY A 116 -21.23 6.89 20.05
N ASN A 117 -19.99 7.18 20.42
CA ASN A 117 -19.73 7.76 21.71
C ASN A 117 -20.67 8.98 21.81
N GLU A 118 -21.90 8.76 22.25
CA GLU A 118 -22.64 9.74 23.00
C GLU A 118 -21.66 10.11 24.10
N ARG A 119 -20.98 11.25 23.88
CA ARG A 119 -20.46 12.03 25.00
C ARG A 119 -21.58 11.99 26.03
N PRO A 120 -21.30 11.71 27.30
CA PRO A 120 -22.20 12.15 28.34
C PRO A 120 -22.25 13.68 28.21
N THR A 121 -23.14 14.18 27.36
CA THR A 121 -23.71 15.50 27.46
C THR A 121 -24.10 15.59 28.91
N GLY A 122 -23.42 16.48 29.64
CA GLY A 122 -23.70 16.75 31.03
C GLY A 122 -25.20 16.92 31.18
N GLN A 123 -25.86 15.87 31.64
CA GLN A 123 -27.09 16.01 32.38
C GLN A 123 -26.62 16.62 33.69
N THR A 124 -26.63 17.95 33.72
CA THR A 124 -26.84 18.69 34.95
C THR A 124 -28.21 18.21 35.43
N THR A 125 -28.24 17.13 36.19
CA THR A 125 -29.37 16.76 37.00
C THR A 125 -29.52 17.90 37.99
N GLU A 126 -30.40 18.85 37.67
CA GLU A 126 -31.14 19.63 38.65
C GLU A 126 -31.80 18.61 39.57
N THR A 127 -31.05 18.19 40.57
CA THR A 127 -31.61 17.51 41.72
C THR A 127 -32.40 18.59 42.44
N GLY A 128 -33.72 18.44 42.45
CA GLY A 128 -34.64 19.23 43.27
C GLY A 128 -34.37 19.01 44.75
N ASN A 129 -33.22 19.48 45.22
CA ASN A 129 -32.79 19.43 46.60
C ASN A 129 -33.00 20.82 47.21
N PRO A 130 -34.02 21.00 48.06
CA PRO A 130 -34.31 22.29 48.69
C PRO A 130 -33.25 22.74 49.73
N TYR A 131 -32.13 22.01 49.89
CA TYR A 131 -31.12 22.28 50.92
C TYR A 131 -29.75 22.74 50.38
N GLN A 132 -29.60 23.13 49.11
CA GLN A 132 -28.37 23.79 48.66
C GLN A 132 -28.33 25.24 49.16
N SER A 133 -27.63 25.47 50.28
CA SER A 133 -27.28 26.80 50.78
C SER A 133 -26.16 27.42 49.92
N PRO A 134 -26.28 28.69 49.50
CA PRO A 134 -25.29 29.34 48.65
C PRO A 134 -24.05 29.74 49.45
N HIS A 135 -22.87 29.40 48.91
CA HIS A 135 -21.62 30.10 49.17
C HIS A 135 -21.08 30.63 47.85
#